data_AF-A0A1V4R7R9-F1
#
_entry.id   AF-A0A1V4R7R9-F1
#
_cell.length_a   1.000
_cell.length_b   1.000
_cell.length_c   1.000
_cell.angle_alpha   90.00
_cell.angle_beta   90.00
_cell.angle_gamma   90.00
#
_symmetry.space_group_name_H-M   'P 1'
#
loop_
_entity.id
_entity.type
_entity.pdbx_description
1 polymer ?
#
loop_
_entity_poly.entity_id
_entity_poly.type
_entity_poly.pdbx_seq_one_letter_code
_entity_poly.pdbx_strand_id
1 'polypeptide(L)'
;MKYSKNKKDFISTIDELKEYISLTPKEEMQLRKVVQRHPMLISKFYLSLIDLSDPKDPLRKMVFPSARELDLSGSYDTSDESKHTKLSGLQHKYGQTALVLSTNLCASYCRFCFRKRLVGLKSKEIICNFSDAADYIKAHPEINNVLISGGDPLMLPTSVIEQSLEFLAPIPHLDFIR
;
A
#
# COMPACT_ATOMS: atom_id res chain seq x y z
N MET A 1 1.66 -21.85 -8.06
CA MET A 1 0.72 -21.50 -6.97
C MET A 1 -0.11 -20.31 -7.45
N LYS A 2 -1.38 -20.51 -7.83
CA LYS A 2 -2.23 -19.43 -8.38
C LYS A 2 -2.85 -18.66 -7.20
N TYR A 3 -2.30 -17.51 -6.84
CA TYR A 3 -2.96 -16.57 -5.92
C TYR A 3 -4.11 -15.89 -6.68
N SER A 4 -5.27 -16.53 -6.70
CA SER A 4 -6.49 -15.96 -7.29
C SER A 4 -7.14 -15.09 -6.23
N LYS A 5 -7.24 -13.77 -6.48
CA LYS A 5 -8.00 -12.82 -5.64
C LYS A 5 -9.48 -13.17 -5.66
N ASN A 6 -9.90 -14.14 -4.85
CA ASN A 6 -11.32 -14.33 -4.59
C ASN A 6 -11.76 -13.23 -3.62
N LYS A 7 -12.75 -12.43 -4.02
CA LYS A 7 -13.34 -11.37 -3.19
C LYS A 7 -13.80 -11.89 -1.81
N LYS A 8 -14.06 -13.21 -1.71
CA LYS A 8 -14.41 -13.92 -0.47
C LYS A 8 -13.27 -13.99 0.56
N ASP A 9 -12.03 -13.66 0.21
CA ASP A 9 -10.86 -13.81 1.09
C ASP A 9 -10.55 -12.56 1.91
N PHE A 10 -11.30 -11.47 1.72
CA PHE A 10 -11.06 -10.19 2.37
C PHE A 10 -12.32 -9.63 3.03
N ILE A 11 -12.10 -8.87 4.11
CA ILE A 11 -13.08 -8.02 4.77
C ILE A 11 -12.73 -6.57 4.41
N SER A 12 -13.67 -5.86 3.82
CA SER A 12 -13.47 -4.50 3.30
C SER A 12 -14.50 -3.50 3.80
N THR A 13 -15.61 -3.99 4.38
CA THR A 13 -16.70 -3.16 4.89
C THR A 13 -16.92 -3.35 6.38
N ILE A 14 -17.57 -2.36 7.01
CA ILE A 14 -17.99 -2.47 8.42
C ILE A 14 -19.03 -3.57 8.61
N ASP A 15 -19.89 -3.79 7.61
CA ASP A 15 -20.91 -4.85 7.65
C ASP A 15 -20.27 -6.24 7.69
N GLU A 16 -19.28 -6.52 6.83
CA GLU A 16 -18.50 -7.77 6.87
C GLU A 16 -17.73 -7.91 8.19
N LEU A 17 -17.17 -6.81 8.74
CA LEU A 17 -16.42 -6.86 10.00
C LEU A 17 -17.32 -7.21 11.20
N LYS A 18 -18.59 -6.78 11.18
CA LYS A 18 -19.56 -7.07 12.25
C LYS A 18 -19.94 -8.55 12.37
N GLU A 19 -19.64 -9.37 11.36
CA GLU A 19 -19.77 -10.81 11.46
C GLU A 19 -18.78 -11.44 12.46
N TYR A 20 -17.69 -10.72 12.79
CA TYR A 20 -16.60 -11.20 13.65
C TYR A 20 -16.53 -10.48 14.99
N ILE A 21 -17.06 -9.26 15.07
CA ILE A 21 -17.03 -8.45 16.29
C ILE A 21 -18.35 -7.73 16.54
N SER A 22 -18.66 -7.52 17.82
CA SER A 22 -19.75 -6.63 18.21
C SER A 22 -19.28 -5.18 18.23
N LEU A 23 -20.12 -4.28 17.72
CA LEU A 23 -19.90 -2.83 17.74
C LEU A 23 -21.14 -2.15 18.31
N THR A 24 -20.94 -1.14 19.16
CA THR A 24 -22.03 -0.25 19.57
C THR A 24 -22.48 0.62 18.38
N PRO A 25 -23.72 1.15 18.36
CA PRO A 25 -24.18 2.04 17.30
C PRO A 25 -23.27 3.27 17.10
N LYS A 26 -22.70 3.79 18.20
CA LYS A 26 -21.76 4.91 18.18
C LYS A 26 -20.44 4.52 17.50
N GLU A 27 -19.86 3.38 17.87
CA GLU A 27 -18.63 2.89 17.25
C GLU A 27 -18.83 2.62 15.76
N GLU A 28 -19.89 1.91 15.40
CA GLU A 28 -20.23 1.63 14.01
C GLU A 28 -20.30 2.91 13.17
N MET A 29 -21.01 3.94 13.66
CA MET A 29 -21.10 5.23 12.99
C MET A 29 -19.72 5.87 12.78
N GLN A 30 -18.84 5.87 13.79
CA GLN A 30 -17.51 6.46 13.68
C GLN A 30 -16.62 5.65 12.73
N LEU A 31 -16.65 4.32 12.81
CA LEU A 31 -15.85 3.46 11.95
C LEU A 31 -16.29 3.55 10.49
N ARG A 32 -17.58 3.73 10.21
CA ARG A 32 -18.05 4.01 8.84
C ARG A 32 -17.47 5.32 8.28
N LYS A 33 -17.41 6.39 9.08
CA LYS A 33 -16.75 7.65 8.68
C LYS A 33 -15.27 7.45 8.41
N VAL A 34 -14.59 6.66 9.26
CA VAL A 34 -13.18 6.32 9.07
C VAL A 34 -12.98 5.57 7.76
N VAL A 35 -13.75 4.51 7.49
CA VAL A 35 -13.58 3.67 6.29
C VAL A 35 -13.92 4.42 4.99
N GLN A 36 -14.82 5.40 5.03
CA GLN A 36 -15.08 6.29 3.88
C GLN A 36 -13.85 7.12 3.48
N ARG A 37 -13.02 7.51 4.45
CA ARG A 37 -11.82 8.33 4.21
C ARG A 37 -10.55 7.48 4.08
N HIS A 38 -10.45 6.43 4.87
CA HIS A 38 -9.30 5.56 5.02
C HIS A 38 -9.79 4.11 4.86
N PRO A 39 -9.80 3.60 3.62
CA PRO A 39 -10.32 2.28 3.31
C PRO A 39 -9.77 1.21 4.24
N MET A 40 -10.58 0.18 4.45
CA MET A 40 -10.18 -0.99 5.21
C MET A 40 -10.08 -2.17 4.25
N LEU A 41 -9.07 -3.00 4.46
CA LEU A 41 -8.95 -4.30 3.82
C LEU A 41 -8.20 -5.21 4.78
N ILE A 42 -8.81 -6.32 5.16
CA ILE A 42 -8.24 -7.30 6.08
C ILE A 42 -8.38 -8.65 5.42
N SER A 43 -7.27 -9.34 5.16
CA SER A 43 -7.33 -10.72 4.67
C SER A 43 -7.87 -11.65 5.75
N LYS A 44 -8.64 -12.66 5.38
CA LYS A 44 -9.13 -13.69 6.32
C LYS A 44 -7.99 -14.43 7.01
N PHE A 45 -6.87 -14.62 6.32
CA PHE A 45 -5.66 -15.15 6.94
C PHE A 45 -5.18 -14.25 8.09
N TYR A 46 -5.00 -12.95 7.84
CA TYR A 46 -4.58 -12.02 8.90
C TYR A 46 -5.59 -11.98 10.05
N LEU A 47 -6.89 -11.96 9.75
CA LEU A 47 -7.96 -12.01 10.76
C LEU A 47 -7.88 -13.26 11.63
N SER A 48 -7.54 -14.42 11.04
CA SER A 48 -7.44 -15.69 11.77
C SER A 48 -6.33 -15.73 12.82
N LEU A 49 -5.36 -14.78 12.73
CA LEU A 49 -4.28 -14.63 13.71
C LEU A 49 -4.66 -13.75 14.90
N ILE A 50 -5.78 -13.05 14.84
CA ILE A 50 -6.20 -12.09 15.87
C ILE A 50 -7.00 -12.83 16.95
N ASP A 51 -6.64 -12.62 18.23
CA ASP A 51 -7.52 -13.01 19.32
C ASP A 51 -8.72 -12.04 19.37
N LEU A 52 -9.85 -12.45 18.79
CA LEU A 52 -11.06 -11.64 18.75
C LEU A 52 -11.69 -11.46 20.14
N SER A 53 -11.32 -12.27 21.13
CA SER A 53 -11.79 -12.14 22.50
C SER A 53 -11.04 -11.07 23.30
N ASP A 54 -9.82 -10.69 22.87
CA ASP A 54 -9.05 -9.59 23.45
C ASP A 54 -9.20 -8.30 22.61
N PRO A 55 -9.95 -7.28 23.09
CA PRO A 55 -10.04 -5.99 22.42
C PRO A 55 -8.70 -5.24 22.31
N LYS A 56 -7.68 -5.65 23.09
CA LYS A 56 -6.35 -5.04 23.12
C LYS A 56 -5.32 -5.80 22.29
N ASP A 57 -5.71 -6.87 21.60
CA ASP A 57 -4.84 -7.66 20.74
C ASP A 57 -4.02 -6.73 19.80
N PRO A 58 -2.68 -6.91 19.72
CA PRO A 58 -1.83 -6.02 18.94
C PRO A 58 -2.11 -6.11 17.44
N LEU A 59 -2.40 -7.30 16.90
CA LEU A 59 -2.71 -7.50 15.48
C LEU A 59 -4.05 -6.87 15.11
N ARG A 60 -5.03 -6.91 16.02
CA ARG A 60 -6.29 -6.15 15.89
C ARG A 60 -6.01 -4.66 15.68
N LYS A 61 -5.19 -4.05 16.52
CA LYS A 61 -4.84 -2.61 16.42
C LYS A 61 -4.14 -2.25 15.11
N MET A 62 -3.46 -3.21 14.48
CA MET A 62 -2.76 -2.99 13.22
C MET A 62 -3.71 -2.83 12.03
N VAL A 63 -4.86 -3.50 12.02
CA VAL A 63 -5.73 -3.57 10.82
C VAL A 63 -7.18 -3.15 11.04
N PHE A 64 -7.67 -3.10 12.28
CA PHE A 64 -9.05 -2.67 12.58
C PHE A 64 -9.13 -1.16 12.69
N PRO A 65 -10.09 -0.49 12.03
CA PRO A 65 -10.20 0.96 12.07
C PRO A 65 -10.49 1.45 13.48
N SER A 66 -10.01 2.66 13.79
CA SER A 66 -10.24 3.34 15.06
C SER A 66 -10.84 4.73 14.82
N ALA A 67 -11.77 5.14 15.69
CA ALA A 67 -12.33 6.50 15.66
C ALA A 67 -11.26 7.59 15.84
N ARG A 68 -10.10 7.26 16.43
CA ARG A 68 -8.96 8.19 16.55
C ARG A 68 -8.42 8.64 15.20
N GLU A 69 -8.64 7.87 14.14
CA GLU A 69 -8.21 8.22 12.78
C GLU A 69 -9.05 9.33 12.14
N LEU A 70 -10.09 9.79 12.82
CA LEU A 70 -10.82 11.01 12.46
C LEU A 70 -10.09 12.28 12.91
N ASP A 71 -9.11 12.16 13.81
CA ASP A 71 -8.15 13.23 14.04
C ASP A 71 -7.22 13.32 12.82
N LEU A 72 -7.30 14.45 12.13
CA LEU A 72 -6.56 14.72 10.90
C LEU A 72 -5.37 15.65 11.13
N SER A 73 -5.00 15.88 12.38
CA SER A 73 -3.77 16.61 12.71
C SER A 73 -2.54 15.91 12.12
N GLY A 74 -1.54 16.71 11.74
CA GLY A 74 -0.33 16.24 11.08
C GLY A 74 -0.36 16.40 9.55
N SER A 75 0.40 15.55 8.86
CA SER A 75 0.57 15.59 7.40
C SER A 75 0.29 14.22 6.79
N TYR A 76 -0.31 14.22 5.60
CA TYR A 76 -0.50 13.01 4.78
C TYR A 76 0.76 12.64 3.98
N ASP A 77 1.68 13.57 3.81
CA ASP A 77 2.99 13.36 3.22
C ASP A 77 4.06 13.58 4.29
N THR A 78 4.18 12.61 5.21
CA THR A 78 5.10 12.71 6.34
C THR A 78 6.58 12.57 5.95
N SER A 79 6.85 12.09 4.74
CA SER A 79 8.21 11.80 4.24
C SER A 79 8.66 12.75 3.12
N ASP A 80 7.85 13.77 2.82
CA ASP A 80 8.06 14.71 1.71
C ASP A 80 8.22 14.00 0.36
N GLU A 81 7.49 12.90 0.16
CA GLU A 81 7.56 12.09 -1.06
C GLU A 81 7.28 12.95 -2.30
N SER A 82 6.30 13.86 -2.20
CA SER A 82 5.94 14.78 -3.29
C SER A 82 7.10 15.66 -3.76
N LYS A 83 8.01 16.08 -2.87
CA LYS A 83 9.17 16.93 -3.22
C LYS A 83 10.24 16.17 -4.01
N HIS A 84 10.25 14.84 -3.90
CA HIS A 84 11.26 13.99 -4.53
C HIS A 84 10.73 13.21 -5.74
N THR A 85 9.44 13.35 -6.05
CA THR A 85 8.81 12.78 -7.25
C THR A 85 9.36 13.46 -8.50
N LYS A 86 9.88 12.66 -9.44
CA LYS A 86 10.45 13.12 -10.72
C LYS A 86 9.47 12.98 -11.87
N LEU A 87 8.66 11.93 -11.81
CA LEU A 87 7.48 11.71 -12.64
C LEU A 87 6.48 10.86 -11.85
N SER A 88 5.27 10.70 -12.37
CA SER A 88 4.23 9.90 -11.72
C SER A 88 4.73 8.51 -11.35
N GLY A 89 4.71 8.18 -10.05
CA GLY A 89 5.15 6.88 -9.57
C GLY A 89 6.66 6.69 -9.46
N LEU A 90 7.50 7.70 -9.69
CA LEU A 90 8.94 7.61 -9.51
C LEU A 90 9.46 8.71 -8.60
N GLN A 91 10.11 8.32 -7.52
CA GLN A 91 10.83 9.21 -6.62
C GLN A 91 12.34 8.97 -6.73
N HIS A 92 13.10 10.06 -6.68
CA HIS A 92 14.56 10.01 -6.63
C HIS A 92 15.05 10.98 -5.54
N LYS A 93 15.07 10.48 -4.30
CA LYS A 93 15.45 11.21 -3.09
C LYS A 93 16.93 11.01 -2.74
N TYR A 94 17.43 9.79 -2.89
CA TYR A 94 18.80 9.40 -2.60
C TYR A 94 19.52 9.13 -3.91
N GLY A 95 20.73 9.65 -4.08
CA GLY A 95 21.41 9.66 -5.38
C GLY A 95 21.56 8.29 -6.04
N GLN A 96 21.65 7.21 -5.27
CA GLN A 96 21.81 5.86 -5.82
C GLN A 96 20.50 5.06 -5.92
N THR A 97 19.37 5.61 -5.47
CA THR A 97 18.12 4.84 -5.37
C THR A 97 16.92 5.56 -5.95
N ALA A 98 16.34 4.94 -6.97
CA ALA A 98 14.99 5.23 -7.44
C ALA A 98 13.96 4.40 -6.66
N LEU A 99 12.86 5.02 -6.24
CA LEU A 99 11.70 4.34 -5.67
C LEU A 99 10.53 4.42 -6.66
N VAL A 100 10.00 3.26 -7.03
CA VAL A 100 8.86 3.13 -7.93
C VAL A 100 7.60 2.82 -7.13
N LEU A 101 6.61 3.71 -7.10
CA LEU A 101 5.30 3.42 -6.54
C LEU A 101 4.48 2.61 -7.56
N SER A 102 4.59 1.30 -7.49
CA SER A 102 4.01 0.35 -8.46
C SER A 102 2.51 0.11 -8.29
N THR A 103 2.01 0.27 -7.07
CA THR A 103 0.61 -0.02 -6.74
C THR A 103 0.16 0.75 -5.51
N ASN A 104 -1.14 0.87 -5.33
CA ASN A 104 -1.79 1.36 -4.11
C ASN A 104 -2.51 0.24 -3.34
N LEU A 105 -2.31 -1.01 -3.73
CA LEU A 105 -2.93 -2.18 -3.09
C LEU A 105 -1.97 -2.85 -2.13
N CYS A 106 -2.49 -3.41 -1.05
CA CYS A 106 -1.78 -4.26 -0.11
C CYS A 106 -2.64 -5.49 0.20
N ALA A 107 -2.05 -6.57 0.73
CA ALA A 107 -2.82 -7.72 1.20
C ALA A 107 -3.72 -7.38 2.39
N SER A 108 -3.35 -6.39 3.20
CA SER A 108 -4.19 -5.78 4.24
C SER A 108 -3.74 -4.33 4.46
N TYR A 109 -4.66 -3.46 4.89
CA TYR A 109 -4.39 -2.04 5.08
C TYR A 109 -4.05 -1.75 6.54
N CYS A 110 -2.76 -1.56 6.81
CA CYS A 110 -2.26 -1.16 8.12
C CYS A 110 -2.85 0.21 8.51
N ARG A 111 -3.45 0.31 9.70
CA ARG A 111 -4.02 1.58 10.19
C ARG A 111 -2.97 2.66 10.46
N PHE A 112 -1.72 2.23 10.63
CA PHE A 112 -0.53 3.06 10.83
C PHE A 112 0.28 3.29 9.53
N CYS A 113 -0.25 2.94 8.36
CA CYS A 113 0.46 3.15 7.09
C CYS A 113 0.79 4.64 6.89
N PHE A 114 2.06 4.98 6.66
CA PHE A 114 2.45 6.37 6.38
C PHE A 114 1.98 6.85 5.00
N ARG A 115 1.69 5.93 4.07
CA ARG A 115 1.06 6.20 2.75
C ARG A 115 -0.46 6.10 2.79
N LYS A 116 -1.08 6.47 3.91
CA LYS A 116 -2.54 6.45 4.09
C LYS A 116 -3.32 7.28 3.08
N ARG A 117 -2.66 8.29 2.47
CA ARG A 117 -3.22 9.11 1.38
C ARG A 117 -3.36 8.35 0.06
N LEU A 118 -2.63 7.25 -0.10
CA LEU A 118 -2.47 6.52 -1.36
C LEU A 118 -3.15 5.15 -1.29
N VAL A 119 -2.90 4.38 -0.23
CA VAL A 119 -3.32 2.97 -0.15
C VAL A 119 -4.84 2.83 -0.15
N GLY A 120 -5.34 1.97 -1.04
CA GLY A 120 -6.77 1.69 -1.21
C GLY A 120 -7.59 2.81 -1.84
N LEU A 121 -6.96 3.92 -2.21
CA LEU A 121 -7.62 5.10 -2.79
C LEU A 121 -7.20 5.26 -4.26
N LYS A 122 -8.10 5.78 -5.10
CA LYS A 122 -7.72 6.16 -6.47
C LYS A 122 -6.61 7.20 -6.39
N SER A 123 -5.45 6.90 -6.98
CA SER A 123 -4.27 7.76 -6.92
C SER A 123 -3.64 7.93 -8.29
N LYS A 124 -3.15 9.15 -8.54
CA LYS A 124 -2.29 9.47 -9.68
C LYS A 124 -0.80 9.46 -9.30
N GLU A 125 -0.47 9.02 -8.07
CA GLU A 125 0.90 8.95 -7.59
C GLU A 125 1.58 7.61 -7.94
N ILE A 126 0.84 6.63 -8.49
CA ILE A 126 1.41 5.34 -8.92
C ILE A 126 1.91 5.41 -10.36
N ILE A 127 2.84 4.54 -10.70
CA ILE A 127 3.35 4.47 -12.06
C ILE A 127 2.34 3.80 -12.98
N CYS A 128 2.12 4.39 -14.15
CA CYS A 128 1.23 3.81 -15.17
C CYS A 128 1.98 2.81 -16.06
N ASN A 129 3.24 3.12 -16.38
CA ASN A 129 4.06 2.32 -17.26
C ASN A 129 5.52 2.26 -16.75
N PHE A 130 6.02 1.05 -16.56
CA PHE A 130 7.39 0.84 -16.07
C PHE A 130 8.47 1.28 -17.05
N SER A 131 8.16 1.39 -18.35
CA SER A 131 9.11 1.95 -19.32
C SER A 131 9.51 3.38 -18.96
N ASP A 132 8.58 4.20 -18.45
CA ASP A 132 8.85 5.60 -18.09
C ASP A 132 9.84 5.69 -16.92
N ALA A 133 9.74 4.77 -15.96
CA ALA A 133 10.73 4.64 -14.89
C ALA A 133 12.08 4.18 -15.44
N ALA A 134 12.08 3.15 -16.30
CA ALA A 134 13.31 2.63 -16.89
C ALA A 134 14.05 3.68 -17.72
N ASP A 135 13.33 4.51 -18.47
CA ASP A 135 13.91 5.60 -19.27
C ASP A 135 14.55 6.67 -18.37
N TYR A 136 13.88 7.05 -17.27
CA TYR A 136 14.48 7.91 -16.27
C TYR A 136 15.75 7.27 -15.69
N ILE A 137 15.71 6.02 -15.27
CA ILE A 137 16.85 5.33 -14.63
C ILE A 137 18.02 5.17 -15.61
N LYS A 138 17.76 4.89 -16.89
CA LYS A 138 18.80 4.84 -17.93
C LYS A 138 19.54 6.17 -18.10
N ALA A 139 18.83 7.28 -17.95
CA ALA A 139 19.41 8.62 -18.05
C ALA A 139 20.20 9.06 -16.79
N HIS A 140 20.14 8.29 -15.70
CA HIS A 140 20.74 8.62 -14.40
C HIS A 140 21.69 7.48 -13.97
N PRO A 141 22.95 7.46 -14.46
CA PRO A 141 23.91 6.39 -14.22
C PRO A 141 24.33 6.25 -12.75
N GLU A 142 24.07 7.26 -11.92
CA GLU A 142 24.27 7.20 -10.47
C GLU A 142 23.32 6.24 -9.77
N ILE A 143 22.16 5.92 -10.36
CA ILE A 143 21.13 5.05 -9.79
C ILE A 143 21.54 3.60 -10.04
N ASN A 144 22.02 2.92 -9.00
CA ASN A 144 22.36 1.49 -9.09
C ASN A 144 21.34 0.57 -8.39
N ASN A 145 20.34 1.13 -7.72
CA ASN A 145 19.31 0.37 -7.04
C ASN A 145 17.91 0.92 -7.31
N VAL A 146 16.98 0.02 -7.64
CA VAL A 146 15.55 0.34 -7.80
C VAL A 146 14.76 -0.34 -6.69
N LEU A 147 13.95 0.43 -5.97
CA LEU A 147 13.01 -0.08 -4.97
C LEU A 147 11.59 -0.02 -5.53
N ILE A 148 11.03 -1.17 -5.89
CA ILE A 148 9.63 -1.31 -6.28
C ILE A 148 8.80 -1.36 -5.00
N SER A 149 7.94 -0.36 -4.82
CA SER A 149 7.14 -0.14 -3.62
C SER A 149 5.76 0.40 -3.99
N GLY A 150 5.17 1.25 -3.15
CA GLY A 150 3.79 1.72 -3.24
C GLY A 150 3.02 1.27 -2.01
N GLY A 151 2.01 0.45 -2.24
CA GLY A 151 1.52 -0.52 -1.28
C GLY A 151 2.43 -1.74 -1.23
N ASP A 152 1.90 -2.90 -1.56
CA ASP A 152 2.62 -4.17 -1.67
C ASP A 152 2.74 -4.59 -3.14
N PRO A 153 3.93 -4.48 -3.76
CA PRO A 153 4.15 -4.85 -5.15
C PRO A 153 3.76 -6.30 -5.48
N LEU A 154 3.83 -7.22 -4.51
CA LEU A 154 3.48 -8.62 -4.73
C LEU A 154 1.96 -8.85 -4.85
N MET A 155 1.16 -7.80 -4.64
CA MET A 155 -0.27 -7.79 -4.95
C MET A 155 -0.57 -7.55 -6.43
N LEU A 156 0.43 -7.19 -7.24
CA LEU A 156 0.31 -7.07 -8.68
C LEU A 156 0.22 -8.46 -9.34
N PRO A 157 -0.45 -8.57 -10.50
CA PRO A 157 -0.38 -9.79 -11.30
C PRO A 157 1.07 -10.12 -11.65
N THR A 158 1.41 -11.42 -11.67
CA THR A 158 2.77 -11.89 -12.02
C THR A 158 3.26 -11.29 -13.34
N SER A 159 2.39 -11.16 -14.35
CA SER A 159 2.74 -10.57 -15.65
C SER A 159 3.18 -9.10 -15.55
N VAL A 160 2.64 -8.33 -14.60
CA VAL A 160 3.04 -6.93 -14.38
C VAL A 160 4.39 -6.85 -13.67
N ILE A 161 4.66 -7.78 -12.74
CA ILE A 161 5.96 -7.90 -12.08
C ILE A 161 7.02 -8.35 -13.09
N GLU A 162 6.70 -9.33 -13.95
CA GLU A 162 7.58 -9.77 -15.03
C GLU A 162 7.91 -8.63 -15.98
N GLN A 163 6.88 -7.89 -16.45
CA GLN A 163 7.06 -6.73 -17.30
C GLN A 163 7.95 -5.65 -16.65
N SER A 164 7.82 -5.39 -15.35
CA SER A 164 8.68 -4.41 -14.69
C SER A 164 10.15 -4.84 -14.67
N LEU A 165 10.40 -6.13 -14.46
CA LEU A 165 11.75 -6.70 -14.51
C LEU A 165 12.32 -6.71 -15.93
N GLU A 166 11.51 -6.96 -16.97
CA GLU A 166 11.94 -6.88 -18.37
C GLU A 166 12.46 -5.50 -18.74
N PHE A 167 11.86 -4.42 -18.20
CA PHE A 167 12.32 -3.06 -18.45
C PHE A 167 13.57 -2.68 -17.64
N LEU A 168 13.71 -3.20 -16.42
CA LEU A 168 14.76 -2.78 -15.47
C LEU A 168 16.02 -3.65 -15.53
N ALA A 169 15.88 -4.98 -15.60
CA ALA A 169 17.00 -5.91 -15.54
C ALA A 169 18.07 -5.72 -16.64
N PRO A 170 17.73 -5.27 -17.87
CA PRO A 170 18.74 -5.00 -18.90
C PRO A 170 19.58 -3.73 -18.67
N ILE A 171 19.26 -2.89 -17.67
CA ILE A 171 19.98 -1.63 -17.43
C ILE A 171 21.36 -1.94 -16.82
N PRO A 172 22.49 -1.64 -17.51
CA PRO A 172 23.80 -2.16 -17.12
C PRO A 172 24.33 -1.68 -15.77
N HIS A 173 23.94 -0.49 -15.33
CA HIS A 173 24.40 0.12 -14.08
C HIS A 173 23.51 -0.20 -12.88
N LEU A 174 22.46 -1.02 -13.05
CA LEU A 174 21.66 -1.51 -11.92
C LEU A 174 22.29 -2.77 -11.30
N ASP A 175 22.67 -2.64 -10.03
CA ASP A 175 23.13 -3.74 -9.20
C ASP A 175 21.97 -4.46 -8.53
N PHE A 176 20.89 -3.73 -8.18
CA PHE A 176 19.78 -4.26 -7.37
C PHE A 176 18.41 -3.80 -7.85
N ILE A 177 17.47 -4.74 -7.87
CA ILE A 177 16.02 -4.49 -7.95
C ILE A 177 15.41 -5.14 -6.72
N ARG A 178 14.73 -4.35 -5.88
CA ARG A 178 14.20 -4.76 -4.57
C ARG A 178 12.75 -4.39 -4.41
#